data_AF-A0A966NSY0-F1
#
_entry.id   AF-A0A966NSY0-F1
#
_cell.length_a   1.000
_cell.length_b   1.000
_cell.length_c   1.000
_cell.angle_alpha   90.00
_cell.angle_beta   90.00
_cell.angle_gamma   90.00
#
_symmetry.space_group_name_H-M   'P 1'
#
loop_
_entity.id
_entity.type
_entity.pdbx_description
1 polymer ?
#
loop_
_entity_poly.entity_id
_entity_poly.type
_entity_poly.pdbx_seq_one_letter_code
_entity_poly.pdbx_strand_id
1 'polypeptide(L)' 'MSLLGSFDIGATGLTAQAMRLNVISSNIANVDSVSGPDGRAYRARQVVFSALPSTNSAGSGVAVT' A
#
# COMPACT_ATOMS: atom_id res chain seq x y z
N MET A 1 -24.89 3.80 6.17
CA MET A 1 -23.64 3.03 6.36
C MET A 1 -23.98 1.73 7.04
N SER A 2 -23.89 0.61 6.32
CA SER A 2 -24.14 -0.72 6.87
C SER A 2 -22.91 -1.19 7.68
N LEU A 3 -23.12 -1.96 8.75
CA LEU A 3 -22.02 -2.58 9.52
C LEU A 3 -21.08 -3.37 8.61
N LEU A 4 -21.63 -4.09 7.62
CA LEU A 4 -20.85 -4.86 6.64
C LEU A 4 -19.93 -3.94 5.81
N GLY A 5 -20.46 -2.80 5.34
CA GLY A 5 -19.66 -1.82 4.59
C GLY A 5 -18.53 -1.20 5.41
N SER A 6 -18.72 -0.98 6.71
CA SER A 6 -17.65 -0.50 7.59
C SER A 6 -16.52 -1.53 7.74
N PHE A 7 -16.84 -2.83 7.80
CA PHE A 7 -15.83 -3.89 7.82
C PHE A 7 -15.06 -3.98 6.50
N ASP A 8 -15.74 -3.82 5.35
CA ASP A 8 -15.08 -3.82 4.05
C ASP A 8 -14.07 -2.66 3.92
N ILE A 9 -14.44 -1.46 4.37
CA ILE A 9 -13.52 -0.31 4.40
C ILE A 9 -12.33 -0.60 5.33
N GLY A 10 -12.59 -1.14 6.53
CA GLY A 10 -11.54 -1.53 7.47
C GLY A 10 -10.58 -2.57 6.87
N ALA A 11 -11.12 -3.58 6.19
CA ALA A 11 -10.35 -4.62 5.52
C ALA A 11 -9.43 -4.04 4.43
N THR A 12 -9.96 -3.19 3.54
CA THR A 12 -9.14 -2.52 2.52
C THR A 12 -8.05 -1.64 3.12
N GLY A 13 -8.35 -0.94 4.22
CA GLY A 13 -7.37 -0.15 4.97
C GLY A 13 -6.25 -1.00 5.57
N LEU A 14 -6.58 -2.14 6.18
CA LEU A 14 -5.60 -3.06 6.74
C LEU A 14 -4.69 -3.65 5.66
N THR A 15 -5.24 -4.08 4.52
CA THR A 15 -4.45 -4.56 3.37
C THR A 15 -3.51 -3.48 2.84
N ALA A 16 -3.99 -2.24 2.74
CA ALA A 16 -3.18 -1.11 2.28
C ALA A 16 -2.00 -0.82 3.24
N GLN A 17 -2.24 -0.87 4.56
CA GLN A 17 -1.17 -0.71 5.55
C GLN A 17 -0.18 -1.88 5.56
N ALA A 18 -0.65 -3.11 5.36
CA ALA A 18 0.23 -4.27 5.21
C ALA A 18 1.17 -4.12 4.01
N MET A 19 0.67 -3.58 2.88
CA MET A 19 1.51 -3.29 1.72
C MET A 19 2.56 -2.20 2.02
N ARG A 20 2.18 -1.15 2.76
CA ARG A 20 3.13 -0.13 3.24
C ARG A 20 4.24 -0.74 4.09
N LEU A 21 3.90 -1.62 5.03
CA LEU A 21 4.88 -2.31 5.87
C LEU A 21 5.83 -3.17 5.06
N ASN A 22 5.33 -3.88 4.04
CA ASN A 22 6.17 -4.66 3.13
C ASN A 22 7.15 -3.78 2.35
N VAL A 23 6.72 -2.61 1.89
CA VAL A 23 7.60 -1.65 1.21
C VAL A 23 8.65 -1.06 2.14
N ILE A 24 8.27 -0.70 3.37
CA ILE A 24 9.21 -0.22 4.39
C ILE A 24 10.25 -1.32 4.70
N SER A 25 9.80 -2.56 4.91
CA SER A 25 10.67 -3.71 5.15
C SER A 25 11.64 -3.94 3.99
N SER A 26 11.15 -3.89 2.75
CA SER A 26 11.99 -3.99 1.54
C SER A 26 13.02 -2.86 1.47
N ASN A 27 12.63 -1.62 1.79
CA ASN A 27 13.55 -0.49 1.80
C ASN A 27 14.66 -0.68 2.84
N ILE A 28 14.33 -1.12 4.05
CA ILE A 28 15.31 -1.41 5.11
C ILE A 28 16.24 -2.55 4.67
N ALA A 29 15.68 -3.63 4.13
CA ALA A 29 16.45 -4.81 3.72
C ALA A 29 17.45 -4.52 2.59
N ASN A 30 17.21 -3.47 1.79
CA ASN A 30 18.05 -3.10 0.65
C ASN A 30 18.78 -1.77 0.83
N VAL A 31 18.76 -1.16 2.03
CA VAL A 31 19.32 0.18 2.26
C VAL A 31 20.82 0.26 1.93
N ASP A 32 21.56 -0.81 2.20
CA ASP A 32 23.01 -0.91 1.95
C ASP A 32 23.33 -1.63 0.62
N SER A 33 22.31 -1.94 -0.19
CA SER A 33 22.52 -2.67 -1.45
C SER A 33 23.04 -1.73 -2.55
N VAL A 34 24.32 -1.89 -2.86
CA VAL A 34 25.04 -1.18 -3.93
C VAL A 34 24.95 -1.86 -5.29
N SER A 35 24.42 -3.09 -5.34
CA SER A 35 24.39 -3.94 -6.53
C SER A 35 23.01 -4.53 -6.74
N GLY A 36 22.08 -3.74 -7.30
CA GLY A 36 20.91 -4.33 -7.97
C GLY A 36 21.35 -5.18 -9.18
N PRO A 37 20.47 -6.02 -9.74
CA PRO A 37 20.76 -6.81 -10.96
C PRO A 37 21.34 -5.98 -12.12
N ASP A 38 21.00 -4.68 -12.15
CA ASP A 38 21.41 -3.71 -13.16
C ASP A 38 22.70 -2.93 -12.79
N GLY A 39 23.39 -3.31 -11.70
CA GLY A 39 24.60 -2.65 -11.21
C GLY A 39 24.38 -1.27 -10.59
N ARG A 40 23.14 -0.88 -10.31
CA ARG A 40 22.78 0.41 -9.71
C ARG A 40 22.46 0.25 -8.22
N ALA A 41 22.76 1.29 -7.44
CA ALA A 41 22.38 1.37 -6.04
C ALA A 41 20.85 1.30 -5.87
N TYR A 42 20.41 0.75 -4.74
CA TYR A 42 18.99 0.61 -4.43
C TYR A 42 18.27 1.97 -4.41
N ARG A 43 17.03 1.99 -4.92
CA ARG A 43 16.12 3.14 -4.84
C ARG A 43 14.94 2.79 -3.96
N ALA A 44 14.73 3.58 -2.91
CA ALA A 44 13.61 3.42 -2.00
C ALA A 44 12.28 3.50 -2.75
N ARG A 45 11.37 2.59 -2.41
CA ARG A 45 10.02 2.52 -2.95
C ARG A 45 9.05 3.20 -1.98
N GLN A 46 7.98 3.78 -2.51
CA GLN A 46 6.90 4.37 -1.73
C GLN A 46 5.57 3.89 -2.27
N VAL A 47 4.61 3.73 -1.36
CA VAL A 47 3.22 3.37 -1.68
C VAL A 47 2.37 4.63 -1.74
N VAL A 48 1.49 4.73 -2.73
CA VAL A 48 0.51 5.81 -2.82
C VAL A 48 -0.88 5.25 -2.58
N PHE A 49 -1.59 5.83 -1.62
CA PHE A 49 -2.94 5.43 -1.27
C PHE A 49 -3.92 6.22 -2.14
N SER A 50 -4.92 5.52 -2.67
CA SER A 50 -6.00 6.12 -3.46
C SER A 50 -7.35 5.63 -2.96
N ALA A 51 -8.35 6.51 -3.03
CA ALA A 51 -9.72 6.14 -2.69
C ALA A 51 -10.31 5.33 -3.85
N LEU A 52 -10.98 4.22 -3.53
CA LEU A 52 -11.76 3.47 -4.50
C LEU A 52 -13.08 4.24 -4.76
N PRO A 53 -13.34 4.68 -6.00
CA PRO A 53 -14.60 5.33 -6.33
C PRO A 53 -15.73 4.29 -6.33
N SER A 54 -16.80 4.54 -5.56
CA SER A 54 -18.07 3.81 -5.69
C SER A 54 -19.13 4.73 -6.27
N THR A 55 -19.79 4.24 -7.32
CA THR A 55 -20.83 4.96 -8.07
C THR A 55 -22.08 5.25 -7.24
N ASN A 56 -22.29 4.59 -6.09
CA ASN A 56 -23.50 4.74 -5.26
C ASN A 56 -23.22 4.94 -3.75
N SER A 57 -21.96 5.00 -3.30
CA SER A 57 -21.61 5.17 -1.88
C SER A 57 -20.36 6.03 -1.71
N ALA A 58 -20.45 7.04 -0.85
CA ALA A 58 -19.28 7.79 -0.39
C ALA A 58 -18.38 6.86 0.45
N GLY A 59 -17.19 6.53 -0.06
CA GLY A 59 -16.18 5.71 0.62
C GLY A 59 -16.29 4.21 0.30
N SER A 60 -15.63 3.76 -0.78
CA SER A 60 -15.60 2.33 -1.16
C SER A 60 -14.39 1.56 -0.62
N GLY A 61 -13.53 2.21 0.17
CA GLY A 61 -12.27 1.63 0.63
C GLY A 61 -11.04 2.26 -0.01
N VAL A 62 -9.88 1.64 0.24
CA VAL A 62 -8.57 2.20 -0.10
C VAL A 62 -7.76 1.21 -0.95
N ALA A 63 -7.20 1.68 -2.05
CA ALA A 63 -6.27 0.94 -2.90
C ALA A 63 -4.86 1.53 -2.80
N VAL A 64 -3.86 0.71 -3.10
CA VAL A 64 -2.45 1.10 -3.11
C VAL A 64 -1.90 0.89 -4.51
N THR A 65 -1.16 1.88 -5.00
CA THR A 65 -0.40 1.86 -6.26
C THR A 65 1.06 2.17 -6.00
#